data_AF-A0A7W2AA24-F1
#
_entry.id   AF-A0A7W2AA24-F1
#
_cell.length_a   1.000
_cell.length_b   1.000
_cell.length_c   1.000
_cell.angle_alpha   90.00
_cell.angle_beta   90.00
_cell.angle_gamma   90.00
#
_symmetry.space_group_name_H-M   'P 1'
#
loop_
_entity.id
_entity.type
_entity.pdbx_description
1 polymer ?
#
loop_
_entity_poly.entity_id
_entity_poly.type
_entity_poly.pdbx_seq_one_letter_code
_entity_poly.pdbx_strand_id
1 'polypeptide(L)'
;MMPLSDAIAMRHQKGLAVVEITLVLPLLLLLMLATAEIGRMLYQYNTLTQAQRSGARLLATQLNYGQQLVLNVCPVTTASGTPLPDNLETRARNLIVYGAEPGGDEPVLPGLTAADVSFCAVPGLSEVQVHVQYDYSPMLFSQLPTFGLSDPVDIDFTLHSSISMRVLGGS
;
A
#
# COMPACT_ATOMS: atom_id res chain seq x y z
N MET A 1 39.47 -49.32 42.24
CA MET A 1 38.70 -48.12 42.66
C MET A 1 38.70 -47.14 41.50
N MET A 2 37.52 -46.92 40.91
CA MET A 2 37.28 -46.16 39.67
C MET A 2 36.26 -45.08 40.00
N PRO A 3 36.36 -43.83 39.50
CA PRO A 3 35.21 -42.96 39.51
C PRO A 3 34.45 -43.11 38.18
N LEU A 4 33.32 -43.81 38.25
CA LEU A 4 32.28 -43.88 37.20
C LEU A 4 31.43 -42.58 37.15
N SER A 5 32.01 -41.43 37.50
CA SER A 5 31.27 -40.17 37.70
C SER A 5 31.06 -39.39 36.40
N ASP A 6 31.96 -39.51 35.43
CA ASP A 6 31.97 -38.59 34.27
C ASP A 6 31.11 -39.06 33.09
N ALA A 7 30.70 -40.33 33.07
CA ALA A 7 29.92 -40.88 31.96
C ALA A 7 28.43 -40.44 31.96
N ILE A 8 27.91 -39.95 33.09
CA ILE A 8 26.50 -39.57 33.25
C ILE A 8 26.24 -38.10 32.81
N ALA A 9 27.27 -37.24 32.85
CA ALA A 9 27.13 -35.83 32.54
C ALA A 9 26.86 -35.54 31.04
N MET A 10 27.40 -36.36 30.12
CA MET A 10 27.29 -36.12 28.68
C MET A 10 25.90 -36.43 28.07
N ARG A 11 25.00 -37.14 28.77
CA ARG A 11 23.66 -37.46 28.26
C ARG A 11 22.60 -36.39 28.53
N HIS A 12 22.82 -35.49 29.49
CA HIS A 12 21.84 -34.47 29.89
C HIS A 12 21.86 -33.18 29.05
N GLN A 13 22.88 -32.97 28.21
CA GLN A 13 22.96 -31.76 27.37
C GLN A 13 22.18 -31.86 26.05
N LYS A 14 21.73 -33.05 25.64
CA LYS A 14 21.06 -33.25 24.34
C LYS A 14 19.62 -32.73 24.27
N GLY A 15 18.96 -32.49 25.41
CA GLY A 15 17.60 -31.96 25.46
C GLY A 15 17.50 -30.45 25.67
N LEU A 16 18.53 -29.84 26.28
CA LEU A 16 18.49 -28.42 26.68
C LEU A 16 18.43 -27.48 25.46
N ALA A 17 19.19 -27.79 24.40
CA ALA A 17 19.20 -27.00 23.16
C ALA A 17 17.83 -26.98 22.44
N VAL A 18 17.08 -28.08 22.51
CA VAL A 18 15.72 -28.15 21.93
C VAL A 18 14.77 -27.24 22.71
N VAL A 19 14.89 -27.20 24.04
CA VAL A 19 14.06 -26.33 24.89
C VAL A 19 14.35 -24.86 24.63
N GLU A 20 15.62 -24.48 24.52
CA GLU A 20 16.03 -23.11 24.23
C GLU A 20 15.49 -22.63 22.88
N ILE A 21 15.63 -23.44 21.83
CA ILE A 21 15.05 -23.13 20.51
C ILE A 21 13.52 -23.08 20.56
N THR A 22 12.87 -23.98 21.28
CA THR A 22 11.40 -23.98 21.38
C THR A 22 10.87 -22.68 22.00
N LEU A 23 11.61 -22.08 22.93
CA LEU A 23 11.25 -20.80 23.55
C LEU A 23 11.56 -19.59 22.67
N VAL A 24 12.68 -19.60 21.95
CA VAL A 24 13.12 -18.45 21.13
C VAL A 24 12.46 -18.42 19.75
N LEU A 25 12.19 -19.59 19.16
CA LEU A 25 11.60 -19.73 17.83
C LEU A 25 10.29 -18.94 17.62
N PRO A 26 9.27 -19.00 18.51
CA PRO A 26 8.04 -18.26 18.29
C PRO A 26 8.27 -16.74 18.23
N LEU A 27 9.20 -16.21 19.03
CA LEU A 27 9.57 -14.80 19.01
C LEU A 27 10.27 -14.42 17.69
N LEU A 28 11.22 -15.25 17.23
CA LEU A 28 11.92 -15.01 15.96
C LEU A 28 10.97 -15.09 14.76
N LEU A 29 10.05 -16.06 14.74
CA LEU A 29 9.05 -16.17 13.69
C LEU A 29 8.13 -14.95 13.67
N LEU A 30 7.67 -14.48 14.83
CA LEU A 30 6.86 -13.27 14.92
C LEU A 30 7.58 -12.06 14.32
N LEU A 31 8.87 -11.85 14.66
CA LEU A 31 9.67 -10.76 14.11
C LEU A 31 9.90 -10.89 12.60
N MET A 32 10.13 -12.11 12.11
CA MET A 32 10.32 -12.37 10.69
C MET A 32 9.04 -12.09 9.89
N LEU A 33 7.89 -12.51 10.40
CA LEU A 33 6.59 -12.26 9.77
C LEU A 33 6.23 -10.76 9.82
N ALA A 34 6.48 -10.08 10.94
CA ALA A 34 6.26 -8.64 11.07
C ALA A 34 7.09 -7.84 10.05
N THR A 35 8.39 -8.15 9.93
CA THR A 35 9.25 -7.48 8.96
C THR A 35 8.89 -7.82 7.51
N ALA A 36 8.43 -9.05 7.24
CA ALA A 36 7.93 -9.43 5.92
C ALA A 36 6.67 -8.64 5.51
N GLU A 37 5.69 -8.49 6.41
CA GLU A 37 4.48 -7.70 6.13
C GLU A 37 4.80 -6.22 5.92
N ILE A 38 5.66 -5.63 6.75
CA ILE A 38 6.11 -4.24 6.56
C ILE A 38 6.82 -4.09 5.20
N GLY A 39 7.65 -5.05 4.81
CA GLY A 39 8.30 -5.06 3.50
C GLY A 39 7.30 -5.07 2.35
N ARG A 40 6.26 -5.92 2.44
CA ARG A 40 5.17 -5.98 1.47
C ARG A 40 4.36 -4.68 1.41
N MET A 41 4.03 -4.10 2.57
CA MET A 41 3.35 -2.81 2.65
C MET A 41 4.14 -1.71 1.94
N LEU A 42 5.44 -1.59 2.22
CA LEU A 42 6.32 -0.61 1.59
C LEU A 42 6.42 -0.82 0.07
N TYR A 43 6.45 -2.08 -0.39
CA TYR A 43 6.41 -2.40 -1.81
C TYR A 43 5.11 -1.88 -2.46
N GLN A 44 3.95 -2.16 -1.86
CA GLN A 44 2.66 -1.71 -2.39
C GLN A 44 2.53 -0.18 -2.39
N TYR A 45 2.99 0.49 -1.32
CA TYR A 45 3.00 1.95 -1.24
C TYR A 45 3.86 2.60 -2.35
N ASN A 46 5.05 2.05 -2.62
CA ASN A 46 5.92 2.55 -3.69
C ASN A 46 5.30 2.33 -5.07
N THR A 47 4.72 1.16 -5.31
CA THR A 47 4.01 0.85 -6.56
C THR A 47 2.82 1.79 -6.76
N LEU A 48 2.02 2.04 -5.72
CA LEU A 48 0.91 3.00 -5.75
C LEU A 48 1.40 4.41 -6.09
N THR A 49 2.45 4.87 -5.40
CA THR A 49 3.05 6.19 -5.62
C THR A 49 3.55 6.34 -7.06
N GLN A 50 4.17 5.30 -7.63
CA GLN A 50 4.64 5.31 -9.01
C GLN A 50 3.48 5.36 -10.02
N ALA A 51 2.45 4.56 -9.81
CA ALA A 51 1.25 4.56 -10.66
C ALA A 51 0.54 5.92 -10.60
N GLN A 52 0.38 6.48 -9.41
CA GLN A 52 -0.19 7.80 -9.16
C GLN A 52 0.58 8.92 -9.86
N ARG A 53 1.92 8.90 -9.83
CA ARG A 53 2.76 9.85 -10.57
C ARG A 53 2.56 9.75 -12.08
N SER A 54 2.43 8.54 -12.61
CA SER A 54 2.16 8.32 -14.04
C SER A 54 0.81 8.89 -14.46
N GLY A 55 -0.25 8.67 -13.66
CA GLY A 55 -1.57 9.26 -13.90
C GLY A 55 -1.58 10.79 -13.78
N ALA A 56 -0.94 11.33 -12.74
CA ALA A 56 -0.80 12.78 -12.55
C ALA A 56 -0.07 13.43 -13.73
N ARG A 57 1.00 12.78 -14.23
CA ARG A 57 1.76 13.26 -15.40
C ARG A 57 0.90 13.24 -16.65
N LEU A 58 0.11 12.18 -16.87
CA LEU A 58 -0.81 12.09 -18.01
C LEU A 58 -1.75 13.30 -18.04
N LEU A 59 -2.41 13.58 -16.91
CA LEU A 59 -3.30 14.73 -16.75
C LEU A 59 -2.55 16.06 -16.95
N ALA A 60 -1.41 16.23 -16.30
CA ALA A 60 -0.61 17.45 -16.40
C ALA A 60 -0.16 17.77 -17.84
N THR A 61 0.16 16.73 -18.63
CA THR A 61 0.60 16.89 -20.03
C THR A 61 -0.51 17.06 -21.04
N GLN A 62 -1.69 16.47 -20.81
CA GLN A 62 -2.79 16.50 -21.78
C GLN A 62 -3.82 17.60 -21.47
N LEU A 63 -3.80 18.16 -20.26
CA LEU A 63 -4.67 19.26 -19.92
C LEU A 63 -4.13 20.60 -20.41
N ASN A 64 -5.03 21.36 -21.04
CA ASN A 64 -4.82 22.77 -21.31
C ASN A 64 -5.05 23.60 -20.04
N TYR A 65 -4.41 24.76 -19.99
CA TYR A 65 -4.63 25.72 -18.91
C TYR A 65 -6.13 26.02 -18.75
N GLY A 66 -6.61 25.94 -17.51
CA GLY A 66 -8.03 26.17 -17.18
C GLY A 66 -8.94 24.94 -17.31
N GLN A 67 -8.56 23.89 -18.06
CA GLN A 67 -9.41 22.70 -18.19
C GLN A 67 -9.55 21.92 -16.87
N GLN A 68 -8.54 21.95 -16.02
CA GLN A 68 -8.61 21.37 -14.69
C GLN A 68 -9.69 21.98 -13.78
N LEU A 69 -10.22 23.18 -14.08
CA LEU A 69 -11.21 23.86 -13.24
C LEU A 69 -12.58 23.16 -13.24
N VAL A 70 -12.78 22.21 -14.15
CA VAL A 70 -13.97 21.35 -14.18
C VAL A 70 -13.90 20.19 -13.18
N LEU A 71 -12.72 19.90 -12.65
CA LEU A 71 -12.53 18.96 -11.55
C LEU A 71 -13.04 19.57 -10.26
N ASN A 72 -13.37 18.71 -9.30
CA ASN A 72 -13.71 19.16 -7.95
C ASN A 72 -12.50 19.83 -7.27
N VAL A 73 -12.79 20.70 -6.31
CA VAL A 73 -11.77 21.33 -5.47
C VAL A 73 -11.31 20.33 -4.41
N CYS A 74 -10.01 20.27 -4.15
CA CYS A 74 -9.46 19.42 -3.10
C CYS A 74 -9.82 19.96 -1.69
N PRO A 75 -10.16 19.11 -0.72
CA PRO A 75 -10.38 17.66 -0.82
C PRO A 75 -11.73 17.32 -1.48
N VAL A 76 -11.74 16.26 -2.28
CA VAL A 76 -12.93 15.82 -3.03
C VAL A 76 -13.99 15.28 -2.06
N THR A 77 -15.11 15.99 -1.92
CA THR A 77 -16.25 15.56 -1.10
C THR A 77 -17.42 15.01 -1.92
N THR A 78 -17.35 15.11 -3.26
CA THR A 78 -18.35 14.60 -4.20
C THR A 78 -17.65 14.14 -5.49
N ALA A 79 -18.25 13.22 -6.27
CA ALA A 79 -17.62 12.66 -7.48
C ALA A 79 -17.95 13.40 -8.79
N SER A 80 -18.62 14.56 -8.74
CA SER A 80 -19.21 15.19 -9.93
C SER A 80 -18.38 16.37 -10.47
N GLY A 81 -17.28 16.07 -11.16
CA GLY A 81 -16.74 16.97 -12.18
C GLY A 81 -17.43 16.72 -13.52
N THR A 82 -17.53 17.72 -14.40
CA THR A 82 -17.87 17.41 -15.79
C THR A 82 -16.72 16.63 -16.42
N PRO A 83 -16.98 15.60 -17.25
CA PRO A 83 -15.93 14.77 -17.80
C PRO A 83 -14.92 15.62 -18.57
N LEU A 84 -13.64 15.38 -18.30
CA LEU A 84 -12.55 15.98 -19.06
C LEU A 84 -12.62 15.54 -20.53
N PRO A 85 -12.10 16.35 -21.47
CA PRO A 85 -12.04 15.98 -22.88
C PRO A 85 -11.34 14.62 -23.06
N ASP A 86 -11.64 13.93 -24.16
CA ASP A 86 -11.04 12.65 -24.55
C ASP A 86 -11.05 11.54 -23.49
N ASN A 87 -12.02 11.58 -22.56
CA ASN A 87 -12.11 10.68 -21.42
C ASN A 87 -10.80 10.63 -20.60
N LEU A 88 -10.05 11.73 -20.55
CA LEU A 88 -8.74 11.83 -19.88
C LEU A 88 -8.77 11.35 -18.44
N GLU A 89 -9.84 11.66 -17.73
CA GLU A 89 -10.04 11.20 -16.36
C GLU A 89 -10.07 9.67 -16.27
N THR A 90 -10.81 9.03 -17.17
CA THR A 90 -10.94 7.57 -17.22
C THR A 90 -9.61 6.94 -17.63
N ARG A 91 -8.91 7.51 -18.61
CA ARG A 91 -7.58 7.04 -19.04
C ARG A 91 -6.54 7.17 -17.92
N ALA A 92 -6.55 8.28 -17.18
CA ALA A 92 -5.67 8.48 -16.03
C ALA A 92 -5.99 7.51 -14.89
N ARG A 93 -7.27 7.29 -14.61
CA ARG A 93 -7.76 6.34 -13.60
C ARG A 93 -7.35 4.91 -13.96
N ASN A 94 -7.56 4.50 -15.21
CA ASN A 94 -7.15 3.21 -15.73
C ASN A 94 -5.63 3.04 -15.70
N LEU A 95 -4.87 4.09 -16.04
CA LEU A 95 -3.42 4.06 -15.98
C LEU A 95 -2.90 3.86 -14.54
N ILE A 96 -3.58 4.42 -13.54
CA ILE A 96 -3.23 4.23 -12.12
C ILE A 96 -3.58 2.82 -11.64
N VAL A 97 -4.77 2.33 -11.99
CA VAL A 97 -5.28 1.05 -11.47
C VAL A 97 -4.68 -0.14 -12.20
N TYR A 98 -4.60 -0.08 -13.53
CA TYR A 98 -4.22 -1.21 -14.38
C TYR A 98 -2.85 -1.03 -15.07
N GLY A 99 -2.21 0.13 -14.92
CA GLY A 99 -0.93 0.41 -15.58
C GLY A 99 -1.05 0.70 -17.08
N ALA A 100 -2.26 0.75 -17.63
CA ALA A 100 -2.53 1.02 -19.05
C ALA A 100 -3.75 1.93 -19.21
N GLU A 101 -3.69 2.87 -20.15
CA GLU A 101 -4.78 3.83 -20.40
C GLU A 101 -6.11 3.21 -20.87
N PRO A 102 -6.12 2.15 -21.72
CA PRO A 102 -7.35 1.46 -22.07
C PRO A 102 -8.01 0.74 -20.90
N GLY A 103 -7.29 0.54 -19.80
CA GLY A 103 -7.67 -0.35 -18.70
C GLY A 103 -7.01 -1.72 -18.81
N GLY A 104 -7.44 -2.63 -17.95
CA GLY A 104 -6.97 -4.01 -17.91
C GLY A 104 -7.86 -4.86 -17.01
N ASP A 105 -7.62 -6.17 -17.01
CA ASP A 105 -8.38 -7.11 -16.17
C ASP A 105 -7.77 -7.27 -14.77
N GLU A 106 -6.46 -7.04 -14.63
CA GLU A 106 -5.74 -7.22 -13.39
C GLU A 106 -5.20 -5.87 -12.87
N PRO A 107 -5.61 -5.44 -11.67
CA PRO A 107 -5.09 -4.21 -11.09
C PRO A 107 -3.63 -4.40 -10.65
N VAL A 108 -2.86 -3.32 -10.71
CA VAL A 108 -1.44 -3.26 -10.30
C VAL A 108 -1.28 -3.62 -8.83
N LEU A 109 -2.29 -3.34 -8.01
CA LEU A 109 -2.35 -3.70 -6.60
C LEU A 109 -3.64 -4.47 -6.29
N PRO A 110 -3.58 -5.50 -5.43
CA PRO A 110 -4.75 -6.29 -5.08
C PRO A 110 -5.79 -5.44 -4.36
N GLY A 111 -7.04 -5.48 -4.83
CA GLY A 111 -8.14 -4.70 -4.25
C GLY A 111 -8.18 -3.23 -4.67
N LEU A 112 -7.18 -2.73 -5.42
CA LEU A 112 -7.23 -1.38 -5.97
C LEU A 112 -8.25 -1.31 -7.11
N THR A 113 -9.17 -0.37 -7.00
CA THR A 113 -10.25 -0.17 -7.97
C THR A 113 -10.24 1.25 -8.53
N ALA A 114 -11.01 1.46 -9.59
CA ALA A 114 -11.23 2.77 -10.16
C ALA A 114 -11.90 3.74 -9.17
N ALA A 115 -12.65 3.27 -8.17
CA ALA A 115 -13.34 4.12 -7.19
C ALA A 115 -12.39 4.76 -6.17
N ASP A 116 -11.26 4.11 -5.92
CA ASP A 116 -10.26 4.51 -4.92
C ASP A 116 -9.44 5.72 -5.34
N VAL A 117 -9.46 6.03 -6.63
CA VAL A 117 -8.77 7.16 -7.23
C VAL A 117 -9.71 8.36 -7.27
N SER A 118 -9.19 9.55 -7.00
CA SER A 118 -9.94 10.79 -7.16
C SER A 118 -9.01 11.88 -7.68
N PHE A 119 -9.58 12.79 -8.46
CA PHE A 119 -8.85 13.88 -9.08
C PHE A 119 -9.47 15.19 -8.63
N CYS A 120 -8.63 16.17 -8.34
CA CYS A 120 -9.09 17.50 -7.97
C CYS A 120 -8.14 18.59 -8.44
N ALA A 121 -8.68 19.78 -8.61
CA ALA A 121 -7.91 20.99 -8.91
C ALA A 121 -7.59 21.75 -7.63
N VAL A 122 -6.40 22.35 -7.59
CA VAL A 122 -6.02 23.27 -6.52
C VAL A 122 -6.40 24.70 -6.93
N PRO A 123 -7.31 25.38 -6.21
CA PRO A 123 -7.82 26.68 -6.63
C PRO A 123 -6.72 27.74 -6.63
N GLY A 124 -6.70 28.57 -7.67
CA GLY A 124 -5.69 29.61 -7.86
C GLY A 124 -4.34 29.13 -8.42
N LEU A 125 -4.15 27.82 -8.59
CA LEU A 125 -2.96 27.23 -9.21
C LEU A 125 -3.36 26.46 -10.48
N SER A 126 -2.47 26.41 -11.46
CA SER A 126 -2.59 25.50 -12.61
C SER A 126 -2.10 24.11 -12.24
N GLU A 127 -2.68 23.50 -11.20
CA GLU A 127 -2.25 22.22 -10.63
C GLU A 127 -3.40 21.23 -10.45
N VAL A 128 -3.14 19.98 -10.85
CA VAL A 128 -4.02 18.83 -10.65
C VAL A 128 -3.44 17.95 -9.56
N GLN A 129 -4.26 17.59 -8.59
CA GLN A 129 -3.94 16.64 -7.54
C GLN A 129 -4.66 15.32 -7.80
N VAL A 130 -3.91 14.24 -7.70
CA VAL A 130 -4.42 12.86 -7.67
C VAL A 130 -4.41 12.42 -6.22
N HIS A 131 -5.52 11.91 -5.73
CA HIS A 131 -5.67 11.34 -4.39
C HIS A 131 -6.13 9.89 -4.51
N VAL A 132 -5.41 8.98 -3.88
CA VAL A 132 -5.72 7.54 -3.88
C VAL A 132 -5.89 7.07 -2.44
N GLN A 133 -6.99 6.36 -2.20
CA GLN A 133 -7.28 5.70 -0.93
C GLN A 133 -7.13 4.20 -1.13
N TYR A 134 -6.11 3.59 -0.55
CA TYR A 134 -5.84 2.17 -0.75
C TYR A 134 -5.96 1.41 0.55
N ASP A 135 -6.93 0.50 0.63
CA ASP A 135 -7.13 -0.35 1.79
C ASP A 135 -6.12 -1.50 1.77
N TYR A 136 -5.08 -1.36 2.59
CA TYR A 136 -4.04 -2.38 2.68
C TYR A 136 -4.57 -3.58 3.47
N SER A 137 -4.66 -4.73 2.81
CA SER A 137 -4.91 -6.02 3.46
C SER A 137 -3.59 -6.80 3.62
N PRO A 138 -3.15 -7.06 4.86
CA PRO A 138 -2.04 -7.98 5.10
C PRO A 138 -2.40 -9.40 4.67
N MET A 139 -1.39 -10.26 4.45
CA MET A 139 -1.60 -11.61 3.91
C MET A 139 -1.57 -12.69 4.98
N LEU A 140 -0.72 -12.52 5.99
CA LEU A 140 -0.46 -13.53 7.00
C LEU A 140 -1.47 -13.44 8.14
N PHE A 141 -1.79 -12.23 8.58
CA PHE A 141 -2.73 -11.98 9.67
C PHE A 141 -3.46 -10.67 9.38
N SER A 142 -4.78 -10.64 9.56
CA SER A 142 -5.54 -9.38 9.62
C SER A 142 -5.54 -8.77 11.03
N GLN A 143 -5.21 -9.58 12.04
CA GLN A 143 -5.23 -9.20 13.44
C GLN A 143 -4.02 -9.77 14.19
N LEU A 144 -3.42 -8.97 15.07
CA LEU A 144 -2.41 -9.46 16.00
C LEU A 144 -3.06 -10.22 17.15
N PRO A 145 -2.61 -11.46 17.42
CA PRO A 145 -3.08 -12.21 18.58
C PRO A 145 -2.57 -11.55 19.85
N THR A 146 -3.49 -11.27 20.76
CA THR A 146 -3.22 -10.67 22.08
C THR A 146 -3.05 -11.72 23.17
N PHE A 147 -2.98 -13.01 22.79
CA PHE A 147 -2.75 -14.16 23.67
C PHE A 147 -3.69 -14.23 24.87
N GLY A 148 -4.94 -13.78 24.71
CA GLY A 148 -5.96 -13.77 25.76
C GLY A 148 -5.84 -12.61 26.76
N LEU A 149 -4.98 -11.63 26.49
CA LEU A 149 -4.80 -10.44 27.34
C LEU A 149 -5.77 -9.31 27.01
N SER A 150 -6.31 -9.25 25.79
CA SER A 150 -7.25 -8.23 25.31
C SER A 150 -7.97 -8.67 24.02
N ASP A 151 -8.80 -7.80 23.46
CA ASP A 151 -9.35 -8.00 22.11
C ASP A 151 -8.24 -8.01 21.04
N PRO A 152 -8.39 -8.75 19.94
CA PRO A 152 -7.46 -8.75 18.81
C PRO A 152 -7.26 -7.34 18.23
N VAL A 153 -6.04 -7.03 17.79
CA VAL A 153 -5.71 -5.72 17.21
C VAL A 153 -5.66 -5.83 15.69
N ASP A 154 -6.55 -5.11 15.00
CA ASP A 154 -6.58 -5.02 13.54
C ASP A 154 -5.28 -4.38 13.00
N ILE A 155 -4.76 -4.95 11.91
CA ILE A 155 -3.55 -4.46 11.23
C ILE A 155 -3.79 -4.14 9.75
N ASP A 156 -5.05 -4.14 9.31
CA ASP A 156 -5.48 -3.41 8.13
C ASP A 156 -5.56 -1.91 8.42
N PHE A 157 -5.18 -1.11 7.43
CA PHE A 157 -5.28 0.34 7.50
C PHE A 157 -5.38 0.92 6.10
N THR A 158 -6.11 2.03 5.97
CA THR A 158 -6.23 2.76 4.71
C THR A 158 -5.02 3.66 4.50
N LEU A 159 -4.33 3.46 3.39
CA LEU A 159 -3.24 4.30 2.91
C LEU A 159 -3.81 5.47 2.09
N HIS A 160 -3.64 6.69 2.59
CA HIS A 160 -3.95 7.90 1.84
C HIS A 160 -2.70 8.44 1.16
N SER A 161 -2.71 8.48 -0.18
CA SER A 161 -1.61 9.03 -0.97
C SER A 161 -2.11 10.17 -1.86
N SER A 162 -1.49 11.34 -1.76
CA SER A 162 -1.82 12.50 -2.59
C SER A 162 -0.56 13.04 -3.28
N ILE A 163 -0.68 13.33 -4.57
CA ILE A 163 0.40 13.85 -5.43
C ILE A 163 -0.21 14.91 -6.31
N SER A 164 0.46 16.05 -6.38
CA SER A 164 0.02 17.18 -7.19
C SER A 164 1.07 17.51 -8.26
N MET A 165 0.61 17.87 -9.45
CA MET A 165 1.45 18.23 -10.59
C MET A 165 0.90 19.44 -11.32
N ARG A 166 1.81 20.33 -11.73
CA ARG A 166 1.46 21.50 -12.51
C ARG A 166 1.06 21.12 -13.93
N VAL A 167 -0.06 21.66 -14.38
CA VAL A 167 -0.52 21.57 -15.77
C VAL A 167 0.46 22.29 -16.68
N LEU A 168 0.83 21.62 -17.77
CA LEU A 168 1.84 22.10 -18.70
C LEU A 168 1.23 22.81 -19.93
N GLY A 169 -0.08 22.64 -20.16
CA GLY A 169 -0.76 23.16 -21.33
C GLY A 169 -0.60 22.21 -22.50
N GLY A 170 -1.51 21.25 -22.62
CA GLY A 170 -1.57 20.28 -23.70
C GLY A 170 -1.42 20.90 -25.09
N SER A 171 -0.85 20.14 -26.02
CA SER A 171 -0.73 20.50 -27.44
C SER A 171 -2.02 20.23 -28.19
#